data_AF-C6CF30-F1
#
_entry.id   AF-C6CF30-F1
#
_cell.length_a   1.000
_cell.length_b   1.000
_cell.length_c   1.000
_cell.angle_alpha   90.00
_cell.angle_beta   90.00
_cell.angle_gamma   90.00
#
_symmetry.space_group_name_H-M   'P 1'
#
loop_
_entity.id
_entity.type
_entity.pdbx_description
1 polymer ?
#
loop_
_entity_poly.entity_id
_entity_poly.type
_entity_poly.pdbx_seq_one_letter_code
_entity_poly.pdbx_strand_id
1 'polypeptide(L)'
;MKSGMIIAAIIMLLIVGVGVQSWRLHATHQLAEQQAQTLSLQQTALNEKSTQLKTLTEQAERNNVEQARLRDMAADTQAALSERQKTVARLQHENETLKRWADTDLPADIIRLRQRPALSGGRAYREWLSQADSLPVSNRQPANQR
;
A
#
# COMPACT_ATOMS: atom_id res chain seq x y z
N MET A 1 -96.09 10.35 35.96
CA MET A 1 -95.24 11.40 35.35
C MET A 1 -93.77 11.30 35.76
N LYS A 2 -93.43 11.05 37.03
CA LYS A 2 -92.04 10.96 37.52
C LYS A 2 -91.20 9.82 36.89
N SER A 3 -91.80 8.66 36.66
CA SER A 3 -91.10 7.47 36.12
C SER A 3 -90.66 7.63 34.66
N GLY A 4 -91.45 8.32 33.83
CA GLY A 4 -91.08 8.61 32.43
C GLY A 4 -89.92 9.60 32.31
N MET A 5 -89.81 10.53 33.26
CA MET A 5 -88.74 11.52 33.30
C MET A 5 -87.38 10.89 33.64
N ILE A 6 -87.37 9.87 34.50
CA ILE A 6 -86.16 9.11 34.84
C ILE A 6 -85.68 8.30 33.63
N ILE A 7 -86.59 7.65 32.90
CA ILE A 7 -86.25 6.89 31.69
C ILE A 7 -85.68 7.81 30.61
N ALA A 8 -86.28 8.99 30.40
CA ALA A 8 -85.77 9.98 29.46
C ALA A 8 -84.36 10.47 29.85
N ALA A 9 -84.11 10.71 31.15
CA ALA A 9 -82.80 11.12 31.64
C ALA A 9 -81.73 10.03 31.42
N ILE A 10 -82.06 8.76 31.65
CA ILE A 10 -81.14 7.63 31.42
C ILE A 10 -80.83 7.48 29.93
N ILE A 11 -81.82 7.61 29.05
CA ILE A 11 -81.62 7.54 27.60
C ILE A 11 -80.71 8.69 27.13
N MET A 12 -80.94 9.91 27.63
CA MET A 12 -80.08 11.05 27.31
C MET A 12 -78.63 10.82 27.75
N LEU A 13 -78.43 10.25 28.94
CA LEU A 13 -77.10 9.95 29.48
C LEU A 13 -76.39 8.85 28.66
N LEU A 14 -77.12 7.84 28.20
CA LEU A 14 -76.59 6.81 27.30
C LEU A 14 -76.18 7.39 25.94
N ILE A 15 -76.98 8.28 25.35
CA ILE A 15 -76.65 8.93 24.07
C ILE A 15 -75.38 9.78 24.20
N VAL A 16 -75.25 10.55 25.29
CA VAL A 16 -74.04 11.33 25.57
C VAL A 16 -72.82 10.42 25.76
N GLY A 17 -72.98 9.31 26.49
CA GLY A 17 -71.91 8.33 26.70
C GLY A 17 -71.40 7.71 25.40
N VAL A 18 -72.30 7.32 24.50
CA VAL A 18 -71.96 6.76 23.19
C VAL A 18 -71.30 7.83 22.30
N GLY A 19 -71.81 9.07 22.30
CA GLY A 19 -71.23 10.18 21.54
C GLY A 19 -69.78 10.47 21.94
N VAL A 20 -69.47 10.47 23.25
CA VAL A 20 -68.12 10.68 23.76
C VAL A 20 -67.17 9.53 23.39
N GLN A 21 -67.65 8.28 23.43
CA GLN A 21 -66.85 7.12 23.01
C GLN A 21 -66.55 7.15 21.51
N SER A 22 -67.53 7.43 20.66
CA SER A 22 -67.33 7.56 19.22
C SER A 22 -66.36 8.68 18.86
N TRP A 23 -66.42 9.80 19.59
CA TRP A 23 -65.53 10.94 19.36
C TRP A 23 -64.09 10.65 19.79
N ARG A 24 -63.89 9.98 20.94
CA ARG A 24 -62.55 9.51 21.36
C ARG A 24 -61.96 8.53 20.36
N LEU A 25 -62.77 7.58 19.85
CA LEU A 25 -62.29 6.60 18.88
C LEU A 25 -61.84 7.27 17.59
N HIS A 26 -62.66 8.20 17.04
CA HIS A 26 -62.30 8.96 15.84
C HIS A 26 -61.05 9.81 16.04
N ALA A 27 -60.91 10.50 17.18
CA ALA A 27 -59.72 11.30 17.48
C ALA A 27 -58.45 10.44 17.62
N THR A 28 -58.56 9.23 18.20
CA THR A 28 -57.43 8.30 18.28
C THR A 28 -57.06 7.68 16.94
N HIS A 29 -58.03 7.42 16.06
CA HIS A 29 -57.75 6.88 14.72
C HIS A 29 -56.97 7.87 13.85
N GLN A 30 -57.31 9.17 13.89
CA GLN A 30 -56.58 10.19 13.12
C GLN A 30 -55.11 10.32 13.53
N LEU A 31 -54.84 10.28 14.84
CA LEU A 31 -53.47 10.34 15.36
C LEU A 31 -52.69 9.06 15.05
N ALA A 32 -53.34 7.90 15.13
CA ALA A 32 -52.71 6.62 14.80
C ALA A 32 -52.38 6.51 13.31
N GLU A 33 -53.26 6.99 12.42
CA GLU A 33 -53.00 7.01 10.98
C GLU A 33 -51.88 7.97 10.61
N GLN A 34 -51.85 9.18 11.20
CA GLN A 34 -50.75 10.12 10.99
C GLN A 34 -49.42 9.54 11.49
N GLN A 35 -49.41 8.92 12.67
CA GLN A 35 -48.22 8.25 13.19
C GLN A 35 -47.78 7.10 12.28
N ALA A 36 -48.71 6.25 11.82
CA ALA A 36 -48.41 5.15 10.91
C ALA A 36 -47.82 5.64 9.58
N GLN A 37 -48.32 6.75 9.03
CA GLN A 37 -47.77 7.38 7.83
C GLN A 37 -46.37 7.95 8.08
N THR A 38 -46.15 8.64 9.20
CA THR A 38 -44.80 9.16 9.52
C THR A 38 -43.80 8.03 9.77
N LEU A 39 -44.23 6.94 10.40
CA LEU A 39 -43.39 5.78 10.68
C LEU A 39 -43.02 5.03 9.38
N SER A 40 -43.97 4.89 8.46
CA SER A 40 -43.72 4.27 7.15
C SER A 40 -42.79 5.11 6.28
N LEU A 41 -42.94 6.45 6.30
CA LEU A 41 -42.01 7.38 5.65
C LEU A 41 -40.60 7.31 6.24
N GLN A 42 -40.47 7.20 7.56
CA GLN A 42 -39.17 7.03 8.21
C GLN A 42 -38.55 5.67 7.90
N GLN A 43 -39.32 4.59 7.90
CA GLN A 43 -38.84 3.24 7.55
C GLN A 43 -38.40 3.15 6.09
N THR A 44 -39.13 3.76 5.16
CA THR A 44 -38.73 3.82 3.75
C THR A 44 -37.45 4.62 3.57
N ALA A 45 -37.34 5.81 4.18
CA ALA A 45 -36.12 6.60 4.17
C ALA A 45 -34.91 5.84 4.77
N LEU A 46 -35.10 5.13 5.89
CA LEU A 46 -34.05 4.31 6.50
C LEU A 46 -33.64 3.12 5.62
N ASN A 47 -34.59 2.45 4.98
CA ASN A 47 -34.30 1.37 4.04
C ASN A 47 -33.54 1.87 2.82
N GLU A 48 -33.92 3.02 2.26
CA GLU A 48 -33.18 3.64 1.16
C GLU A 48 -31.75 3.97 1.56
N LYS A 49 -31.55 4.59 2.74
CA LYS A 49 -30.22 4.91 3.28
C LYS A 49 -29.40 3.65 3.54
N SER A 50 -29.99 2.61 4.11
CA SER A 50 -29.34 1.32 4.34
C SER A 50 -28.91 0.66 3.03
N THR A 51 -29.75 0.73 2.00
CA THR A 51 -29.44 0.18 0.68
C THR A 51 -28.31 0.98 0.00
N GLN A 52 -28.33 2.31 0.10
CA GLN A 52 -27.24 3.18 -0.37
C GLN A 52 -25.92 2.90 0.36
N LEU A 53 -25.96 2.69 1.68
CA LEU A 53 -24.75 2.34 2.44
C LEU A 53 -24.23 0.95 2.05
N LYS A 54 -25.10 -0.04 1.84
CA LYS A 54 -24.70 -1.36 1.35
C LYS A 54 -24.02 -1.27 -0.02
N THR A 55 -24.61 -0.54 -0.97
CA THR A 55 -24.02 -0.42 -2.31
C THR A 55 -22.69 0.35 -2.28
N LEU A 56 -22.59 1.42 -1.49
CA LEU A 56 -21.34 2.15 -1.31
C LEU A 56 -20.27 1.29 -0.63
N THR A 57 -20.65 0.48 0.36
CA THR A 57 -19.72 -0.40 1.07
C THR A 57 -19.21 -1.49 0.14
N GLU A 58 -20.08 -2.13 -0.63
CA GLU A 58 -19.71 -3.14 -1.62
C GLU A 58 -18.80 -2.56 -2.71
N GLN A 59 -19.11 -1.35 -3.21
CA GLN A 59 -18.27 -0.65 -4.18
C GLN A 59 -16.92 -0.25 -3.57
N ALA A 60 -16.92 0.27 -2.34
CA ALA A 60 -15.70 0.64 -1.64
C ALA A 60 -14.82 -0.57 -1.32
N GLU A 61 -15.40 -1.72 -0.97
CA GLU A 61 -14.68 -2.95 -0.71
C GLU A 61 -13.99 -3.45 -1.98
N ARG A 62 -14.73 -3.55 -3.09
CA ARG A 62 -14.15 -3.91 -4.41
C ARG A 62 -13.07 -2.91 -4.83
N ASN A 63 -13.32 -1.62 -4.67
CA ASN A 63 -12.35 -0.58 -5.01
C ASN A 63 -11.10 -0.63 -4.12
N ASN A 64 -11.25 -0.90 -2.83
CA ASN A 64 -10.13 -1.06 -1.90
C ASN A 64 -9.27 -2.27 -2.24
N VAL A 65 -9.87 -3.40 -2.63
CA VAL A 65 -9.14 -4.59 -3.06
C VAL A 65 -8.33 -4.31 -4.33
N GLU A 66 -8.95 -3.68 -5.35
CA GLU A 66 -8.23 -3.31 -6.57
C GLU A 66 -7.15 -2.25 -6.32
N GLN A 67 -7.43 -1.25 -5.47
CA GLN A 67 -6.42 -0.27 -5.06
C GLN A 67 -5.27 -0.91 -4.28
N ALA A 68 -5.55 -1.86 -3.38
CA ALA A 68 -4.52 -2.59 -2.65
C ALA A 68 -3.64 -3.40 -3.62
N ARG A 69 -4.26 -4.10 -4.58
CA ARG A 69 -3.54 -4.81 -5.64
C ARG A 69 -2.65 -3.89 -6.47
N LEU A 70 -3.16 -2.72 -6.87
CA LEU A 70 -2.36 -1.73 -7.61
C LEU A 70 -1.19 -1.19 -6.76
N ARG A 71 -1.40 -0.97 -5.46
CA ARG A 71 -0.34 -0.56 -4.54
C ARG A 71 0.73 -1.63 -4.38
N ASP A 72 0.34 -2.89 -4.26
CA ASP A 72 1.29 -4.02 -4.16
C ASP A 72 2.12 -4.13 -5.44
N MET A 73 1.47 -4.07 -6.62
CA MET A 73 2.19 -4.03 -7.90
C MET A 73 3.13 -2.83 -8.03
N ALA A 74 2.72 -1.66 -7.56
CA ALA A 74 3.57 -0.47 -7.53
C ALA A 74 4.76 -0.64 -6.57
N ALA A 75 4.55 -1.27 -5.42
CA ALA A 75 5.61 -1.55 -4.45
C ALA A 75 6.64 -2.55 -5.02
N ASP A 76 6.18 -3.62 -5.65
CA ASP A 76 7.04 -4.63 -6.29
C ASP A 76 7.88 -4.03 -7.42
N THR A 77 7.24 -3.24 -8.29
CA THR A 77 7.95 -2.57 -9.40
C THR A 77 8.95 -1.55 -8.89
N GLN A 78 8.62 -0.79 -7.83
CA GLN A 78 9.54 0.14 -7.19
C GLN A 78 10.74 -0.58 -6.54
N ALA A 79 10.50 -1.73 -5.90
CA ALA A 79 11.56 -2.54 -5.31
C ALA A 79 12.52 -3.06 -6.40
N ALA A 80 11.98 -3.63 -7.48
CA ALA A 80 12.77 -4.09 -8.62
C ALA A 80 13.57 -2.95 -9.28
N LEU A 81 12.97 -1.76 -9.41
CA LEU A 81 13.65 -0.58 -9.95
C LEU A 81 14.82 -0.13 -9.05
N SER A 82 14.60 -0.11 -7.74
CA SER A 82 15.64 0.23 -6.76
C SER A 82 16.82 -0.75 -6.82
N GLU A 83 16.54 -2.05 -6.95
CA GLU A 83 17.58 -3.08 -7.13
C GLU A 83 18.36 -2.90 -8.43
N ARG A 84 17.64 -2.63 -9.54
CA ARG A 84 18.27 -2.34 -10.84
C ARG A 84 19.17 -1.12 -10.76
N GLN A 85 18.71 -0.04 -10.14
CA GLN A 85 19.50 1.18 -9.96
C GLN A 85 20.77 0.93 -9.15
N LYS A 86 20.68 0.19 -8.03
CA LYS A 86 21.85 -0.19 -7.23
C LYS A 86 22.85 -1.01 -8.05
N THR A 87 22.35 -1.94 -8.86
CA THR A 87 23.20 -2.77 -9.72
C THR A 87 23.91 -1.94 -10.78
N VAL A 88 23.21 -1.02 -11.45
CA VAL A 88 23.82 -0.10 -12.43
C VAL A 88 24.87 0.78 -11.77
N ALA A 89 24.56 1.37 -10.62
CA ALA A 89 25.51 2.21 -9.88
C ALA A 89 26.78 1.43 -9.49
N ARG A 90 26.63 0.18 -9.01
CA ARG A 90 27.76 -0.71 -8.71
C ARG A 90 28.59 -1.00 -9.95
N LEU A 91 27.95 -1.42 -11.05
CA LEU A 91 28.65 -1.73 -12.30
C LEU A 91 29.40 -0.52 -12.85
N GLN A 92 28.82 0.67 -12.74
CA GLN A 92 29.47 1.91 -13.17
C GLN A 92 30.72 2.21 -12.33
N HIS A 93 30.62 2.09 -11.00
CA HIS A 93 31.77 2.28 -10.11
C HIS A 93 32.88 1.25 -10.33
N GLU A 94 32.51 -0.02 -10.55
CA GLU A 94 33.46 -1.07 -10.90
C GLU A 94 34.15 -0.78 -12.24
N ASN A 95 33.39 -0.34 -13.25
CA ASN A 95 33.95 0.01 -14.56
C ASN A 95 34.93 1.20 -14.48
N GLU A 96 34.59 2.25 -13.74
CA GLU A 96 35.49 3.39 -13.49
C GLU A 96 36.75 2.96 -12.74
N THR A 97 36.62 2.03 -11.79
CA THR A 97 37.77 1.49 -11.04
C THR A 97 38.68 0.65 -11.94
N LEU A 98 38.11 -0.19 -12.81
CA LEU A 98 38.87 -0.95 -13.80
C LEU A 98 39.56 -0.03 -14.81
N LYS A 99 38.88 1.01 -15.27
CA LYS A 99 39.46 2.01 -16.16
C LYS A 99 40.64 2.72 -15.50
N ARG A 100 40.49 3.19 -14.26
CA ARG A 100 41.57 3.81 -13.49
C ARG A 100 42.76 2.86 -13.29
N TRP A 101 42.50 1.58 -13.01
CA TRP A 101 43.56 0.58 -12.88
C TRP A 101 44.30 0.36 -14.21
N ALA A 102 43.58 0.29 -15.33
CA ALA A 102 44.18 0.13 -16.66
C ALA A 102 44.98 1.36 -17.10
N ASP A 103 44.54 2.57 -16.71
CA ASP A 103 45.23 3.83 -16.98
C ASP A 103 46.42 4.08 -16.03
N THR A 104 46.60 3.25 -14.99
CA THR A 104 47.76 3.37 -14.08
C THR A 104 49.01 2.79 -14.74
N ASP A 105 50.10 3.57 -14.78
CA ASP A 105 51.38 3.13 -15.34
C ASP A 105 51.88 1.83 -14.67
N LEU A 106 52.33 0.87 -15.50
CA LEU A 106 52.89 -0.39 -14.99
C LEU A 106 54.12 -0.11 -14.11
N PRO A 107 54.22 -0.71 -12.91
CA PRO A 107 55.41 -0.59 -12.08
C PRO A 107 56.67 -1.02 -12.84
N ALA A 108 57.76 -0.27 -12.64
CA ALA A 108 59.04 -0.52 -13.30
C ALA A 108 59.54 -1.97 -13.12
N ASP A 109 59.20 -2.61 -11.99
CA ASP A 109 59.55 -3.99 -11.68
C ASP A 109 58.89 -4.99 -12.67
N ILE A 110 57.62 -4.75 -13.04
CA ILE A 110 56.91 -5.57 -14.04
C ILE A 110 57.46 -5.31 -15.45
N ILE A 111 57.83 -4.06 -15.75
CA ILE A 111 58.44 -3.69 -17.04
C ILE A 111 59.80 -4.39 -17.19
N ARG A 112 60.65 -4.42 -16.15
CA ARG A 112 61.94 -5.13 -16.14
C ARG A 112 61.77 -6.64 -16.30
N LEU A 113 60.76 -7.24 -15.68
CA LEU A 113 60.45 -8.67 -15.86
C LEU A 113 60.06 -9.02 -17.30
N ARG A 114 59.32 -8.12 -17.98
CA ARG A 114 58.92 -8.30 -19.38
C ARG A 114 60.04 -8.00 -20.37
N GLN A 115 60.99 -7.14 -20.01
CA GLN A 115 62.21 -6.90 -20.78
C GLN A 115 63.14 -8.12 -20.71
N ARG A 116 62.84 -9.15 -21.51
CA ARG A 116 63.77 -10.26 -21.72
C ARG A 116 64.82 -9.89 -22.78
N PRO A 117 66.11 -10.15 -22.53
CA PRO A 117 67.09 -10.18 -23.60
C PRO A 117 66.76 -11.30 -24.60
N ALA A 118 67.15 -11.14 -25.86
CA ALA A 118 66.98 -12.18 -26.88
C ALA A 118 67.90 -13.37 -26.55
N LEU A 119 67.37 -14.36 -25.84
CA LEU A 119 68.12 -15.55 -25.42
C LEU A 119 68.03 -16.62 -26.52
N SER A 120 69.17 -16.97 -27.11
CA SER A 120 69.28 -18.01 -28.14
C SER A 120 69.35 -19.40 -27.51
N GLY A 121 68.20 -19.90 -27.04
CA GLY A 121 68.02 -21.30 -26.63
C GLY A 121 68.15 -21.59 -25.12
N GLY A 122 67.83 -22.83 -24.74
CA GLY A 122 67.58 -23.22 -23.34
C GLY A 122 68.79 -23.17 -22.40
N ARG A 123 70.03 -23.25 -22.91
CA ARG A 123 71.25 -23.10 -22.10
C ARG A 123 71.50 -21.64 -21.73
N ALA A 124 71.36 -20.73 -22.71
CA ALA A 124 71.43 -19.29 -22.48
C ALA A 124 70.35 -18.81 -21.49
N TYR A 125 69.17 -19.44 -21.53
CA TYR A 125 68.10 -19.16 -20.57
C TYR A 125 68.47 -19.51 -19.13
N ARG A 126 69.10 -20.67 -18.92
CA ARG A 126 69.48 -21.15 -17.59
C ARG A 126 70.61 -20.32 -16.97
N GLU A 127 71.56 -19.91 -17.81
CA GLU A 127 72.69 -19.06 -17.43
C GLU A 127 72.22 -17.65 -17.05
N TRP A 128 71.34 -17.05 -17.87
CA TRP A 128 70.70 -15.78 -17.54
C TRP A 128 69.90 -15.83 -16.23
N LEU A 129 69.13 -16.88 -15.99
CA LEU A 129 68.41 -17.07 -14.70
C LEU A 129 69.35 -17.21 -13.50
N SER A 130 70.52 -17.82 -13.68
CA SER A 130 71.51 -17.95 -12.61
C SER A 130 72.30 -16.67 -12.32
N GLN A 131 72.37 -15.74 -13.28
CA GLN A 131 73.00 -14.42 -13.09
C GLN A 131 72.01 -13.31 -12.73
N ALA A 132 70.70 -13.50 -12.98
CA ALA A 132 69.69 -12.52 -12.61
C ALA A 132 69.56 -12.49 -11.08
N ASP A 133 70.16 -11.46 -10.46
CA ASP A 133 70.04 -11.20 -9.03
C ASP A 133 68.58 -11.25 -8.57
N SER A 134 68.36 -11.79 -7.37
CA SER A 134 67.07 -11.81 -6.69
C SER A 134 66.46 -10.41 -6.73
N LEU A 135 65.31 -10.24 -7.42
CA LEU A 135 64.67 -8.93 -7.52
C LEU A 135 64.36 -8.41 -6.10
N PRO A 136 64.85 -7.22 -5.72
CA PRO A 136 64.53 -6.66 -4.42
C PRO A 136 63.02 -6.40 -4.38
N VAL A 137 62.37 -6.90 -3.32
CA VAL A 137 60.94 -6.62 -3.10
C VAL A 137 60.82 -5.14 -2.79
N SER A 138 60.30 -4.35 -3.72
CA SER A 138 59.97 -2.95 -3.51
C SER A 138 58.96 -2.84 -2.37
N ASN A 139 59.42 -2.53 -1.16
CA ASN A 139 58.58 -2.24 0.00
C ASN A 139 57.92 -0.85 -0.17
N ARG A 140 57.02 -0.69 -1.15
CA ARG A 140 56.10 0.44 -1.17
C ARG A 140 54.89 0.07 -0.33
N GLN A 141 54.96 0.48 0.94
CA GLN A 141 53.83 0.55 1.86
C GLN A 141 52.63 1.22 1.14
N PRO A 142 51.44 0.60 1.08
CA PRO A 142 50.25 1.29 0.57
C PRO A 142 49.93 2.44 1.53
N ALA A 143 49.92 3.66 1.00
CA ALA A 143 49.49 4.84 1.73
C ALA A 143 48.03 4.64 2.13
N ASN A 144 47.85 4.34 3.40
CA ASN A 144 46.59 4.17 4.09
C ASN A 144 45.83 5.50 4.02
N GLN A 145 44.89 5.63 3.08
CA GLN A 145 43.92 6.72 3.08
C GLN A 145 42.63 6.21 3.72
N ARG A 146 42.45 6.66 4.97
CA ARG A 146 41.20 6.65 5.72
C ARG A 146 40.19 7.62 5.10
#